data_AF-A0A5J6MVZ6-F1
#
_entry.id   AF-A0A5J6MVZ6-F1
#
_cell.length_a   1.000
_cell.length_b   1.000
_cell.length_c   1.000
_cell.angle_alpha   90.00
_cell.angle_beta   90.00
_cell.angle_gamma   90.00
#
_symmetry.space_group_name_H-M   'P 1'
#
loop_
_entity.id
_entity.type
_entity.pdbx_description
1 polymer ?
#
loop_
_entity_poly.entity_id
_entity_poly.type
_entity_poly.pdbx_seq_one_letter_code
_entity_poly.pdbx_strand_id
1 'polypeptide(L)'
;MTDPTETARMAALWMMHSAALSRLLRAHGRDDHADQLEAALSEVGNILTAKIGEGAFTDAMDWASAQLWDQQGYLPQSTARH
;
A
#
# COMPACT_ATOMS: atom_id res chain seq x y z
N MET A 1 10.02 1.44 -21.92
CA MET A 1 10.21 2.20 -20.68
C MET A 1 8.94 2.08 -19.89
N THR A 2 8.98 1.51 -18.69
CA THR A 2 7.83 1.50 -17.77
C THR A 2 7.50 2.95 -17.40
N ASP A 3 6.22 3.32 -17.40
CA ASP A 3 5.79 4.66 -17.03
C ASP A 3 6.23 4.96 -15.57
N PRO A 4 6.93 6.08 -15.31
CA PRO A 4 7.29 6.49 -13.96
C PRO A 4 6.08 6.53 -13.00
N THR A 5 4.91 6.92 -13.52
CA THR A 5 3.65 6.97 -12.77
C THR A 5 3.18 5.56 -12.38
N GLU A 6 3.25 4.61 -13.32
CA GLU A 6 2.90 3.21 -13.07
C GLU A 6 3.84 2.58 -12.04
N THR A 7 5.13 2.91 -12.13
CA THR A 7 6.15 2.46 -11.17
C THR A 7 5.87 3.00 -9.76
N ALA A 8 5.53 4.29 -9.65
CA ALA A 8 5.16 4.91 -8.38
C ALA A 8 3.91 4.26 -7.76
N ARG A 9 2.88 4.02 -8.57
CA ARG A 9 1.63 3.35 -8.17
C ARG A 9 1.84 1.92 -7.70
N MET A 10 2.64 1.14 -8.41
CA MET A 10 3.00 -0.21 -7.97
C MET A 10 3.74 -0.17 -6.63
N ALA A 11 4.72 0.72 -6.47
CA ALA A 11 5.46 0.86 -5.24
C ALA A 11 4.55 1.24 -4.05
N ALA A 12 3.62 2.17 -4.27
CA ALA A 12 2.61 2.56 -3.27
C ALA A 12 1.73 1.37 -2.86
N LEU A 13 1.23 0.57 -3.82
CA LEU A 13 0.47 -0.65 -3.51
C LEU A 13 1.29 -1.63 -2.66
N TRP A 14 2.55 -1.88 -3.03
CA TRP A 14 3.43 -2.77 -2.25
C TRP A 14 3.60 -2.27 -0.82
N MET A 15 3.83 -0.96 -0.63
CA MET A 15 3.96 -0.37 0.70
C MET A 15 2.69 -0.55 1.56
N MET A 16 1.51 -0.39 0.97
CA MET A 16 0.25 -0.62 1.68
C MET A 16 0.06 -2.08 2.09
N HIS A 17 0.41 -3.03 1.22
CA HIS A 17 0.35 -4.45 1.56
C HIS A 17 1.32 -4.82 2.68
N SER A 18 2.54 -4.27 2.64
CA SER A 18 3.52 -4.49 3.71
C SER A 18 3.11 -3.85 5.03
N ALA A 19 2.42 -2.70 5.01
CA ALA A 19 1.83 -2.12 6.22
C ALA A 19 0.69 -3.00 6.79
N ALA A 20 -0.11 -3.66 5.94
CA ALA A 20 -1.09 -4.64 6.39
C ALA A 20 -0.40 -5.88 7.01
N LEU A 21 0.73 -6.32 6.43
CA LEU A 21 1.54 -7.40 6.98
C LEU A 21 2.12 -7.04 8.36
N SER A 22 2.58 -5.80 8.58
CA SER A 22 3.09 -5.39 9.90
C SER A 22 2.00 -5.47 10.97
N ARG A 23 0.78 -5.06 10.64
CA ARG A 23 -0.39 -5.20 11.53
C ARG A 23 -0.70 -6.67 11.83
N LEU A 24 -0.60 -7.56 10.84
CA LEU A 24 -0.80 -8.99 11.04
C LEU A 24 0.28 -9.59 11.96
N LEU A 25 1.54 -9.19 11.78
CA LEU A 25 2.65 -9.60 12.65
C LEU A 25 2.40 -9.20 14.10
N ARG A 26 2.00 -7.94 14.34
CA ARG A 26 1.60 -7.45 15.67
C ARG A 26 0.43 -8.25 16.26
N ALA A 27 -0.60 -8.53 15.46
CA ALA A 27 -1.75 -9.34 15.90
C ALA A 27 -1.38 -10.77 16.33
N HIS A 28 -0.26 -11.31 15.84
CA HIS A 28 0.29 -12.61 16.22
C HIS A 28 1.39 -12.53 17.30
N GLY A 29 1.58 -11.37 17.95
CA GLY A 29 2.60 -11.18 18.99
C GLY A 29 4.04 -11.21 18.47
N ARG A 30 4.25 -10.86 17.19
CA ARG A 30 5.56 -10.81 16.54
C ARG A 30 6.05 -9.38 16.39
N ASP A 31 6.08 -8.63 17.49
CA ASP A 31 6.35 -7.18 17.48
C ASP A 31 7.73 -6.84 16.91
N ASP A 32 8.79 -7.57 17.29
CA ASP A 32 10.15 -7.35 16.75
C ASP A 32 10.21 -7.45 15.21
N HIS A 33 9.43 -8.37 14.62
CA HIS A 33 9.39 -8.54 13.17
C HIS A 33 8.56 -7.43 12.51
N ALA A 34 7.50 -6.97 13.17
CA ALA A 34 6.71 -5.85 12.70
C ALA A 34 7.54 -4.57 12.70
N ASP A 35 8.32 -4.32 13.74
CA ASP A 35 9.19 -3.14 13.86
C ASP A 35 10.30 -3.16 12.80
N GLN A 36 10.93 -4.32 12.57
CA GLN A 36 11.91 -4.48 11.49
C GLN A 36 11.29 -4.21 10.11
N LEU A 37 10.08 -4.70 9.87
CA LEU A 37 9.37 -4.47 8.62
C LEU A 37 9.02 -2.98 8.44
N GLU A 38 8.53 -2.32 9.49
CA GLU A 38 8.18 -0.90 9.45
C GLU A 38 9.42 -0.02 9.22
N ALA A 39 10.57 -0.37 9.82
CA ALA A 39 11.84 0.30 9.56
C ALA A 39 12.27 0.15 8.09
N ALA A 40 12.20 -1.07 7.54
CA ALA A 40 12.51 -1.32 6.13
C ALA A 40 11.58 -0.54 5.18
N LEU A 41 10.28 -0.46 5.52
CA LEU A 41 9.32 0.33 4.73
C LEU A 41 9.61 1.83 4.78
N SER A 42 10.06 2.35 5.92
CA SER A 42 10.48 3.74 6.03
C SER A 42 11.67 4.03 5.13
N GLU A 43 12.66 3.13 5.07
CA GLU A 43 13.81 3.29 4.18
C GLU A 43 13.41 3.23 2.70
N VAL A 44 12.55 2.27 2.33
CA VAL A 44 12.01 2.18 0.97
C VAL A 44 11.23 3.44 0.60
N GLY A 45 10.39 3.96 1.49
CA GLY A 45 9.65 5.21 1.27
C GLY A 45 10.59 6.40 1.01
N ASN A 46 11.70 6.50 1.74
CA ASN A 46 12.71 7.54 1.53
C ASN A 46 13.41 7.39 0.17
N ILE A 47 13.80 6.17 -0.21
CA ILE A 47 14.43 5.89 -1.52
C ILE A 47 13.48 6.25 -2.66
N LEU A 48 12.21 5.86 -2.55
CA LEU A 48 11.20 6.18 -3.55
C LEU A 48 11.00 7.69 -3.66
N THR A 49 10.80 8.38 -2.54
CA THR A 49 10.65 9.84 -2.49
C THR A 49 11.85 10.54 -3.16
N ALA A 50 13.08 10.11 -2.88
CA ALA A 50 14.27 10.66 -3.51
C ALA A 50 14.35 10.39 -5.03
N LYS A 51 13.82 9.27 -5.50
CA LYS A 51 13.90 8.85 -6.91
C LYS A 51 12.80 9.43 -7.78
N ILE A 52 11.56 9.45 -7.29
CA ILE A 52 10.38 9.85 -8.07
C ILE A 52 9.83 11.22 -7.68
N GLY A 53 10.32 11.80 -6.58
CA GLY A 53 9.85 13.07 -6.03
C GLY A 53 8.70 12.90 -5.05
N GLU A 54 8.64 13.80 -4.07
CA GLU A 54 7.65 13.79 -2.98
C GLU A 54 6.22 13.88 -3.51
N GLY A 55 5.92 14.84 -4.41
CA GLY A 55 4.57 15.00 -4.96
C GLY A 55 4.07 13.74 -5.69
N ALA A 56 4.90 13.16 -6.57
CA ALA A 56 4.52 11.95 -7.31
C ALA A 56 4.36 10.72 -6.40
N PHE A 57 5.14 10.65 -5.32
CA PHE A 57 5.01 9.59 -4.33
C PHE A 57 3.72 9.75 -3.51
N THR A 58 3.40 10.96 -3.06
CA THR A 58 2.14 11.26 -2.38
C THR A 58 0.93 10.96 -3.27
N ASP A 59 0.94 11.41 -4.52
CA ASP A 59 -0.14 11.13 -5.48
C ASP A 59 -0.34 9.61 -5.70
N ALA A 60 0.76 8.85 -5.72
CA ALA A 60 0.70 7.40 -5.84
C ALA A 60 0.13 6.72 -4.59
N MET A 61 0.44 7.21 -3.39
CA MET A 61 -0.11 6.73 -2.13
C MET A 61 -1.61 7.04 -2.01
N ASP A 62 -2.03 8.24 -2.42
CA ASP A 62 -3.44 8.62 -2.48
C ASP A 62 -4.22 7.75 -3.47
N TRP A 63 -3.64 7.52 -4.65
CA TRP A 63 -4.21 6.59 -5.63
C TRP A 63 -4.33 5.17 -5.07
N ALA A 64 -3.28 4.64 -4.43
CA ALA A 64 -3.30 3.29 -3.87
C ALA A 64 -4.34 3.15 -2.74
N SER A 65 -4.47 4.19 -1.91
CA SER A 65 -5.53 4.29 -0.89
C SER A 65 -6.92 4.20 -1.52
N ALA A 66 -7.18 4.97 -2.58
CA ALA A 66 -8.45 4.94 -3.30
C ALA A 66 -8.76 3.56 -3.90
N GLN A 67 -7.76 2.85 -4.44
CA GLN A 67 -7.95 1.49 -4.95
C GLN A 67 -8.40 0.49 -3.89
N LEU A 68 -7.89 0.59 -2.64
CA LEU A 68 -8.33 -0.30 -1.56
C LEU A 68 -9.82 -0.11 -1.20
N TRP A 69 -10.33 1.12 -1.30
CA TRP A 69 -11.74 1.41 -1.02
C TRP A 69 -12.65 1.02 -2.19
N ASP A 70 -12.19 1.20 -3.43
CA ASP A 70 -12.95 0.83 -4.62
C ASP A 70 -13.11 -0.69 -4.75
N GLN A 71 -12.09 -1.46 -4.33
CA GLN A 71 -12.18 -2.94 -4.26
C GLN A 71 -13.14 -3.45 -3.17
N GLN A 72 -13.48 -2.65 -2.15
CA GLN A 72 -14.49 -3.00 -1.14
C GLN A 72 -15.93 -2.73 -1.62
N GLY A 73 -16.09 -1.98 -2.72
CA GLY A 73 -17.39 -1.72 -3.35
C GLY A 73 -17.95 -2.88 -4.18
N TYR A 74 -17.17 -3.94 -4.42
CA TYR A 74 -17.57 -5.11 -5.21
C TYR A 74 -18.16 -6.23 -4.34
N LEU A 75 -19.14 -5.91 -3.49
CA LEU A 75 -20.07 -6.94 -3.00
C LEU A 75 -21.09 -7.18 -4.12
N PRO A 76 -21.24 -8.42 -4.64
CA PRO A 76 -22.28 -8.69 -5.62
C PRO A 76 -23.63 -8.36 -4.97
N GLN A 77 -24.40 -7.48 -5.60
CA GLN A 77 -25.80 -7.29 -5.25
C GLN A 77 -26.45 -8.67 -5.32
N SER A 78 -26.71 -9.24 -4.14
CA SER A 78 -27.57 -10.41 -3.99
C SER A 78 -28.91 -10.02 -4.59
N THR A 79 -29.16 -10.48 -5.80
CA THR A 79 -30.48 -10.44 -6.43
C THR A 79 -31.34 -11.47 -5.72
N ALA A 80 -31.69 -11.18 -4.47
CA ALA A 80 -32.85 -11.77 -3.82
C ALA A 80 -34.08 -11.19 -4.52
N ARG A 81 -34.47 -11.81 -5.64
CA ARG A 81 -35.83 -11.65 -6.18
C ARG A 81 -36.73 -12.62 -5.40
N HIS A 82 -37.75 -12.01 -4.80
CA HIS A 82 -38.97 -12.61 -4.29
C HIS A 82 -39.65 -13.52 -5.32
#